data_AF-A0A9P0SQW8-F1
#
_entry.id   AF-A0A9P0SQW8-F1
#
_cell.length_a   1.000
_cell.length_b   1.000
_cell.length_c   1.000
_cell.angle_alpha   90.00
_cell.angle_beta   90.00
_cell.angle_gamma   90.00
#
_symmetry.space_group_name_H-M   'P 1'
#
loop_
_entity.id
_entity.type
_entity.pdbx_description
1 polymer ?
#
loop_
_entity_poly.entity_id
_entity_poly.type
_entity_poly.pdbx_seq_one_letter_code
_entity_poly.pdbx_strand_id
1 'polypeptide(L)'
;MTDYFQEMGWRELQDGEQPNHFLHLARLLMDYNIFDDNFTGEWPRLPPPASKEVVKNLADITIEVDDKNCPICLKNFEKTEKAKQMPCNHIFHPTCILTWLEKTNSCPFCRHELPTDDVAYEAFKKEKKRAEQRKEDIEVLHNSMFS
;
A
#
# COMPACT_ATOMS: atom_id res chain seq x y z
N MET A 1 26.80 30.47 -15.12
CA MET A 1 26.12 29.25 -14.62
C MET A 1 25.52 28.61 -15.85
N THR A 2 26.20 27.63 -16.41
CA THR A 2 25.71 26.85 -17.55
C THR A 2 24.45 26.13 -17.13
N ASP A 3 23.45 26.09 -18.00
CA ASP A 3 22.20 25.40 -17.69
C ASP A 3 22.49 23.89 -17.63
N TYR A 4 21.91 23.19 -16.66
CA TYR A 4 22.15 21.76 -16.40
C TYR A 4 21.95 20.91 -17.67
N PHE A 5 21.00 21.32 -18.51
CA PHE A 5 20.69 20.69 -19.79
C PHE A 5 21.81 20.81 -20.83
N GLN A 6 22.58 21.90 -20.80
CA GLN A 6 23.74 22.12 -21.68
C GLN A 6 24.94 21.25 -21.27
N GLU A 7 25.20 21.09 -19.97
CA GLU A 7 26.29 20.25 -19.46
C GLU A 7 26.08 18.76 -19.79
N MET A 8 24.82 18.33 -19.85
CA MET A 8 24.44 16.96 -20.17
C MET A 8 24.23 16.73 -21.67
N GLY A 9 24.44 17.73 -22.53
CA GLY A 9 24.36 17.62 -24.00
C GLY A 9 22.96 17.43 -24.58
N TRP A 10 21.90 17.80 -23.84
CA TRP A 10 20.52 17.67 -24.30
C TRP A 10 20.20 18.81 -25.26
N ARG A 11 19.66 18.50 -26.44
CA ARG A 11 19.19 19.50 -27.41
C ARG A 11 17.76 19.21 -27.84
N GLU A 12 17.04 20.28 -28.12
CA GLU A 12 15.70 20.21 -28.69
C GLU A 12 15.75 19.56 -30.08
N LEU A 13 14.68 18.83 -30.42
CA LEU A 13 14.53 18.20 -31.71
C LEU A 13 14.34 19.26 -32.81
N GLN A 14 15.06 19.12 -33.92
CA GLN A 14 14.88 19.99 -35.08
C GLN A 14 13.70 19.54 -35.94
N ASP A 15 13.17 20.44 -36.77
CA ASP A 15 12.05 20.15 -37.66
C ASP A 15 12.36 18.97 -38.60
N GLY A 16 11.61 17.87 -38.43
CA GLY A 16 11.75 16.65 -39.22
C GLY A 16 12.64 15.55 -38.60
N GLU A 17 13.29 15.83 -37.47
CA GLU A 17 14.08 14.85 -36.73
C GLU A 17 13.16 14.02 -35.83
N GLN A 18 13.24 12.69 -35.89
CA GLN A 18 12.41 11.84 -35.04
C GLN A 18 13.10 11.57 -33.70
N PRO A 19 12.37 11.55 -32.57
CA PRO A 19 13.00 11.33 -31.28
C PRO A 19 13.57 9.92 -31.23
N ASN A 20 14.71 9.75 -30.55
CA ASN A 20 15.44 8.48 -30.48
C ASN A 20 14.47 7.32 -30.22
N HIS A 21 14.32 6.42 -31.19
CA HIS A 21 13.36 5.32 -31.12
C HIS A 21 13.60 4.45 -29.88
N PHE A 22 14.85 4.38 -29.43
CA PHE A 22 15.23 3.69 -28.20
C PHE A 22 14.71 4.39 -26.93
N LEU A 23 14.65 5.72 -26.90
CA LEU A 23 14.05 6.47 -25.79
C LEU A 23 12.52 6.36 -25.82
N HIS A 24 11.92 6.35 -27.01
CA HIS A 24 10.50 6.05 -27.15
C HIS A 24 10.15 4.63 -26.72
N LEU A 25 10.98 3.66 -27.10
CA LEU A 25 10.85 2.28 -26.66
C LEU A 25 11.03 2.19 -25.15
N ALA A 26 12.07 2.81 -24.57
CA ALA A 26 12.27 2.82 -23.13
C ALA A 26 11.10 3.46 -22.37
N ARG A 27 10.56 4.57 -22.88
CA ARG A 27 9.33 5.20 -22.34
C ARG A 27 8.15 4.26 -22.44
N LEU A 28 7.96 3.60 -23.58
CA LEU A 28 6.90 2.63 -23.78
C LEU A 28 7.06 1.45 -22.80
N LEU A 29 8.26 0.89 -22.65
CA LEU A 29 8.53 -0.19 -21.71
C LEU A 29 8.31 0.21 -20.24
N MET A 30 8.61 1.46 -19.86
CA MET A 30 8.33 2.02 -18.54
C MET A 30 6.83 2.26 -18.33
N ASP A 31 6.14 2.83 -19.32
CA ASP A 31 4.69 3.09 -19.30
C ASP A 31 3.89 1.77 -19.26
N TYR A 32 4.42 0.69 -19.85
CA TYR A 32 3.88 -0.67 -19.76
C TYR A 32 4.43 -1.50 -18.59
N ASN A 33 5.20 -0.88 -17.69
CA ASN A 33 5.74 -1.49 -16.46
C ASN A 33 6.45 -2.84 -16.68
N ILE A 34 7.17 -3.00 -17.80
CA ILE A 34 7.78 -4.28 -18.23
C ILE A 34 9.00 -4.66 -17.37
N PHE A 35 9.62 -3.69 -16.71
CA PHE A 35 10.82 -3.89 -15.86
C PHE A 35 10.52 -4.05 -14.37
N ASP A 36 9.25 -3.95 -13.96
CA ASP A 36 8.84 -4.20 -12.58
C ASP A 36 8.55 -5.71 -12.45
N ASP A 37 8.96 -6.34 -11.34
CA ASP A 37 8.74 -7.77 -11.04
C ASP A 37 7.23 -8.18 -10.98
N ASN A 38 6.34 -7.24 -11.31
CA ASN A 38 4.88 -7.36 -11.42
C ASN A 38 4.39 -7.58 -12.88
N PHE A 39 5.20 -8.19 -13.76
CA PHE A 39 4.89 -8.44 -15.18
C PHE A 39 3.64 -9.32 -15.44
N THR A 40 2.96 -9.84 -14.42
CA THR A 40 1.69 -10.57 -14.60
C THR A 40 0.48 -9.64 -14.77
N GLY A 41 0.59 -8.43 -15.34
CA GLY A 41 -0.56 -7.62 -15.78
C GLY A 41 -1.65 -7.32 -14.74
N GLU A 42 -1.40 -7.65 -13.48
CA GLU A 42 -2.31 -7.48 -12.37
C GLU A 42 -1.95 -6.15 -11.75
N TRP A 43 -2.63 -5.11 -12.23
CA TRP A 43 -2.94 -3.93 -11.42
C TRP A 43 -3.08 -4.35 -9.96
N PRO A 44 -2.47 -3.63 -9.00
CA PRO A 44 -2.34 -4.11 -7.62
C PRO A 44 -3.69 -4.62 -7.17
N ARG A 45 -3.83 -5.96 -7.07
CA ARG A 45 -5.07 -6.59 -6.66
C ARG A 45 -5.42 -5.90 -5.35
N LEU A 46 -6.53 -5.16 -5.32
CA LEU A 46 -6.97 -4.58 -4.07
C LEU A 46 -7.02 -5.72 -3.06
N PRO A 47 -6.44 -5.53 -1.87
CA PRO A 47 -6.38 -6.61 -0.92
C PRO A 47 -7.81 -7.08 -0.66
N PRO A 48 -8.04 -8.41 -0.59
CA PRO A 48 -9.38 -8.97 -0.49
C PRO A 48 -10.08 -8.45 0.75
N PRO A 49 -11.42 -8.58 0.82
CA PRO A 49 -12.17 -8.19 2.00
C PRO A 49 -11.65 -8.90 3.26
N ALA A 50 -11.74 -8.22 4.40
CA ALA A 50 -11.40 -8.85 5.68
C ALA A 50 -12.33 -10.05 5.94
N SER A 51 -11.83 -11.05 6.66
CA SER A 51 -12.65 -12.20 7.04
C SER A 51 -13.84 -11.75 7.89
N LYS A 52 -15.03 -12.27 7.57
CA LYS A 52 -16.28 -11.87 8.24
C LYS A 52 -16.23 -12.14 9.74
N GLU A 53 -15.46 -13.14 10.17
CA GLU A 53 -15.26 -13.48 11.57
C GLU A 53 -14.41 -12.44 12.30
N VAL A 54 -13.30 -12.00 11.70
CA VAL A 54 -12.42 -10.97 12.30
C VAL A 54 -13.17 -9.66 12.44
N VAL A 55 -13.97 -9.28 11.43
CA VAL A 55 -14.78 -8.07 11.47
C VAL A 55 -15.81 -8.09 12.61
N LYS A 56 -16.43 -9.25 12.86
CA LYS A 56 -17.38 -9.43 13.99
C LYS A 56 -16.69 -9.37 15.35
N ASN A 57 -15.47 -9.89 15.45
CA ASN A 57 -14.70 -9.96 16.69
C ASN A 57 -13.92 -8.67 17.02
N LEU A 58 -14.11 -7.59 16.25
CA LEU A 58 -13.51 -6.28 16.57
C LEU A 58 -14.03 -5.75 17.90
N ALA A 59 -13.12 -5.24 18.73
CA ALA A 59 -13.44 -4.71 20.05
C ALA A 59 -14.40 -3.52 19.95
N ASP A 60 -15.52 -3.64 20.67
CA ASP A 60 -16.48 -2.55 20.84
C ASP A 60 -16.06 -1.72 22.05
N ILE A 61 -15.86 -0.42 21.83
CA ILE A 61 -15.50 0.54 22.86
C ILE A 61 -16.55 1.66 22.90
N THR A 62 -16.84 2.14 24.11
CA THR A 62 -17.65 3.34 24.32
C THR A 62 -16.74 4.54 24.49
N ILE A 63 -17.02 5.61 23.77
CA ILE A 63 -16.19 6.82 23.83
C ILE A 63 -16.64 7.68 25.01
N GLU A 64 -15.73 7.91 25.95
CA GLU A 64 -15.98 8.75 27.13
C GLU A 64 -15.59 10.23 26.92
N VAL A 65 -14.81 10.53 25.86
CA VAL A 65 -14.21 11.85 25.62
C VAL A 65 -14.46 12.30 24.18
N ASP A 66 -14.92 13.54 24.00
CA ASP A 66 -15.38 14.15 22.73
C ASP A 66 -14.26 14.50 21.74
N ASP A 67 -13.00 14.30 22.09
CA ASP A 67 -11.85 14.81 21.31
C ASP A 67 -11.34 13.83 20.24
N LYS A 68 -12.08 12.76 19.97
CA LYS A 68 -11.73 11.77 18.93
C LYS A 68 -12.56 12.03 17.68
N ASN A 69 -11.92 11.92 16.52
CA ASN A 69 -12.56 12.07 15.22
C ASN A 69 -12.41 10.78 14.42
N CYS A 70 -13.46 10.40 13.68
CA CYS A 70 -13.39 9.27 12.77
C CYS A 70 -12.70 9.73 11.46
N PRO A 71 -11.56 9.14 11.07
CA PRO A 71 -10.84 9.56 9.86
C PRO A 71 -11.54 9.18 8.54
N ILE A 72 -12.59 8.35 8.59
CA ILE A 72 -13.36 7.95 7.39
C ILE A 72 -14.43 8.99 7.04
N CYS A 73 -15.21 9.45 8.03
CA CYS A 73 -16.28 10.42 7.81
C CYS A 73 -15.94 11.85 8.28
N LEU A 74 -14.77 12.02 8.90
CA LEU A 74 -14.26 13.30 9.43
C LEU A 74 -15.19 13.95 10.47
N LYS A 75 -16.07 13.18 11.11
CA LYS A 75 -16.96 13.63 12.18
C LYS A 75 -16.38 13.28 13.55
N ASN A 76 -16.66 14.14 14.53
CA ASN A 76 -16.36 13.90 15.94
C ASN A 76 -17.28 12.80 16.47
N PHE A 77 -16.79 12.02 17.42
CA PHE A 77 -17.62 11.08 18.15
C PHE A 77 -18.42 11.79 19.24
N GLU A 78 -19.66 11.35 19.48
CA GLU A 78 -20.47 11.85 20.60
C GLU A 78 -20.11 11.12 21.92
N LYS A 79 -20.26 11.81 23.06
CA LYS A 79 -20.18 11.15 24.38
C LYS A 79 -21.11 9.94 24.42
N THR A 80 -20.58 8.79 24.86
CA THR A 80 -21.29 7.50 24.95
C THR A 80 -21.58 6.80 23.63
N GLU A 81 -21.08 7.31 22.51
CA GLU A 81 -21.22 6.65 21.21
C GLU A 81 -20.41 5.34 21.17
N LYS A 82 -20.98 4.32 20.52
CA LYS A 82 -20.30 3.04 20.25
C LYS A 82 -19.32 3.23 19.10
N ALA A 83 -18.06 2.90 19.34
CA ALA A 83 -17.04 2.86 18.31
C ALA A 83 -16.38 1.48 18.25
N LYS A 84 -15.85 1.14 17.08
CA LYS A 84 -15.06 -0.08 16.90
C LYS A 84 -13.58 0.27 16.91
N GLN A 85 -12.83 -0.51 17.69
CA GLN A 85 -11.38 -0.43 17.77
C GLN A 85 -10.74 -1.55 16.95
N MET A 86 -9.82 -1.16 16.07
CA MET A 86 -9.00 -2.07 15.30
C MET A 86 -7.83 -2.62 16.14
N PRO A 87 -7.23 -3.78 15.81
CA PRO A 87 -6.08 -4.34 16.55
C PRO A 87 -4.82 -3.44 16.52
N CYS A 88 -4.79 -2.47 15.60
CA CYS A 88 -3.78 -1.41 15.54
C CYS A 88 -4.10 -0.20 16.44
N ASN A 89 -5.09 -0.30 17.34
CA ASN A 89 -5.57 0.73 18.26
C ASN A 89 -6.29 1.94 17.64
N HIS A 90 -6.55 1.94 16.33
CA HIS A 90 -7.33 3.01 15.67
C HIS A 90 -8.84 2.82 15.86
N ILE A 91 -9.56 3.93 16.03
CA ILE A 91 -10.97 3.96 16.41
C ILE A 91 -11.82 4.56 15.29
N PHE A 92 -12.96 3.92 15.00
CA PHE A 92 -13.84 4.30 13.91
C PHE A 92 -15.31 4.12 14.31
N HIS A 93 -16.22 4.84 13.63
CA HIS A 93 -17.64 4.52 13.72
C HIS A 93 -17.89 3.10 13.19
N PRO A 94 -18.80 2.32 13.81
CA PRO A 94 -19.08 0.95 13.42
C PRO A 94 -19.53 0.87 11.96
N THR A 95 -20.40 1.76 11.52
CA THR A 95 -20.87 1.81 10.12
C THR A 95 -19.74 2.11 9.14
N CYS A 96 -18.88 3.07 9.45
CA CYS A 96 -17.76 3.48 8.61
C CYS A 96 -16.72 2.36 8.45
N ILE A 97 -16.35 1.69 9.55
CA ILE A 97 -15.32 0.63 9.46
C ILE A 97 -15.85 -0.64 8.80
N LEU A 98 -17.12 -1.00 9.04
CA LEU A 98 -17.72 -2.19 8.42
C LEU A 98 -17.76 -2.05 6.89
N THR A 99 -18.26 -0.92 6.38
CA THR A 99 -18.30 -0.63 4.94
C THR A 99 -16.91 -0.56 4.29
N TRP A 100 -15.90 -0.17 5.04
CA TRP A 100 -14.51 -0.19 4.59
C TRP A 100 -13.94 -1.62 4.52
N LEU A 101 -14.17 -2.42 5.56
CA LEU A 101 -13.66 -3.78 5.67
C LEU A 101 -14.33 -4.77 4.70
N GLU A 102 -15.52 -4.44 4.22
CA GLU A 102 -16.19 -5.14 3.11
C GLU A 102 -15.46 -4.97 1.77
N LYS A 103 -14.67 -3.90 1.60
CA LYS A 103 -13.94 -3.62 0.36
C LYS A 103 -12.46 -3.97 0.45
N THR A 104 -11.84 -3.77 1.61
CA THR A 104 -10.41 -4.00 1.82
C THR A 104 -10.13 -4.52 3.22
N ASN A 105 -9.14 -5.38 3.41
CA ASN A 105 -8.74 -5.87 4.74
C ASN A 105 -7.83 -4.91 5.54
N SER A 106 -7.62 -3.68 5.08
CA SER A 106 -6.59 -2.80 5.64
C SER A 106 -7.17 -1.68 6.49
N CYS A 107 -6.45 -1.26 7.53
CA CYS A 107 -6.83 -0.09 8.33
C CYS A 107 -6.70 1.20 7.50
N PRO A 108 -7.73 2.07 7.44
CA PRO A 108 -7.67 3.33 6.70
C PRO A 108 -6.56 4.29 7.14
N PHE A 109 -6.11 4.19 8.40
CA PHE A 109 -5.13 5.11 8.98
C PHE A 109 -3.70 4.61 8.86
N CYS A 110 -3.43 3.37 9.29
CA CYS A 110 -2.06 2.83 9.36
C CYS A 110 -1.77 1.71 8.35
N ARG A 111 -2.74 1.36 7.50
CA ARG A 111 -2.64 0.24 6.53
C ARG A 111 -2.34 -1.12 7.15
N HIS A 112 -2.53 -1.29 8.46
CA HIS A 112 -2.44 -2.59 9.10
C HIS A 112 -3.46 -3.56 8.49
N GLU A 113 -2.99 -4.68 7.96
CA GLU A 113 -3.80 -5.69 7.28
C GLU A 113 -4.37 -6.72 8.25
N LEU A 114 -5.66 -6.98 8.14
CA LEU A 114 -6.36 -8.07 8.82
C LEU A 114 -6.27 -9.37 8.01
N PRO A 115 -6.43 -10.53 8.66
CA PRO A 115 -6.60 -11.80 7.97
C PRO A 115 -7.81 -11.79 7.02
N THR A 116 -7.69 -12.49 5.91
CA THR A 116 -8.72 -12.61 4.87
C THR A 116 -9.22 -14.05 4.75
N ASP A 117 -10.41 -14.24 4.18
CA ASP A 117 -10.95 -15.59 3.90
C ASP A 117 -10.34 -16.20 2.62
N ASP A 118 -9.55 -15.43 1.87
CA ASP A 118 -8.93 -15.86 0.61
C ASP A 118 -7.61 -16.61 0.87
N VAL A 119 -7.65 -17.92 0.70
CA VAL A 119 -6.49 -18.81 0.89
C VAL A 119 -5.33 -18.46 -0.05
N ALA A 120 -5.62 -18.06 -1.29
CA ALA A 120 -4.58 -17.73 -2.26
C ALA A 120 -3.85 -16.45 -1.84
N TYR A 121 -4.59 -15.45 -1.35
CA TYR A 121 -4.01 -14.21 -0.86
C TYR A 121 -3.17 -14.41 0.40
N GLU A 122 -3.64 -15.19 1.37
CA GLU A 122 -2.87 -15.50 2.59
C GLU A 122 -1.60 -16.31 2.28
N ALA A 123 -1.67 -17.26 1.33
CA ALA A 123 -0.50 -18.01 0.87
C ALA A 123 0.54 -17.09 0.21
N PHE A 124 0.11 -16.22 -0.71
CA PHE A 124 0.96 -15.23 -1.36
C PHE A 124 1.61 -14.28 -0.35
N LYS A 125 0.83 -13.76 0.61
CA LYS A 125 1.32 -12.89 1.69
C LYS A 125 2.41 -13.56 2.52
N LYS A 126 2.21 -14.82 2.88
CA LYS A 126 3.18 -15.62 3.64
C LYS A 126 4.47 -15.86 2.84
N GLU A 127 4.36 -16.15 1.56
CA GLU A 127 5.51 -16.34 0.67
C GLU A 127 6.31 -15.04 0.51
N LYS A 128 5.64 -13.92 0.25
CA LYS A 128 6.26 -12.59 0.16
C LYS A 128 7.04 -12.25 1.43
N LYS A 129 6.44 -12.46 2.61
CA LYS A 129 7.11 -12.22 3.90
C LYS A 129 8.36 -13.08 4.08
N ARG A 130 8.31 -14.36 3.68
CA ARG A 130 9.48 -15.27 3.71
C ARG A 130 10.56 -14.85 2.72
N ALA A 131 10.18 -14.33 1.56
CA ALA A 131 11.14 -13.80 0.58
C ALA A 131 11.85 -12.56 1.12
N GLU A 132 11.12 -11.64 1.77
CA GLU A 132 11.70 -10.45 2.38
C GLU A 132 12.68 -10.81 3.51
N GLN A 133 12.29 -11.71 4.41
CA GLN A 133 13.18 -12.20 5.48
C GLN A 133 14.47 -12.80 4.92
N ARG A 134 14.38 -13.59 3.84
CA ARG A 134 15.58 -14.14 3.18
C ARG A 134 16.50 -13.04 2.63
N LYS A 135 15.94 -11.94 2.12
CA LYS A 135 16.73 -10.80 1.64
C LYS A 135 17.42 -10.11 2.81
N GLU A 136 16.69 -9.84 3.89
CA GLU A 136 17.25 -9.26 5.13
C GLU A 136 18.39 -10.14 5.68
N ASP A 137 18.19 -11.46 5.76
CA ASP A 137 19.22 -12.40 6.22
C ASP A 137 20.48 -12.36 5.32
N ILE A 138 20.30 -12.33 3.99
CA ILE A 138 21.41 -12.22 3.04
C ILE A 138 22.15 -10.88 3.22
N GLU A 139 21.42 -9.79 3.42
CA GLU A 139 22.00 -8.46 3.64
C GLU A 139 22.78 -8.40 4.95
N VAL A 140 22.26 -8.99 6.03
CA VAL A 140 22.96 -9.12 7.31
C VAL A 140 24.26 -9.91 7.13
N LEU A 141 24.22 -11.04 6.41
CA LEU A 141 25.42 -11.82 6.11
C LEU A 141 26.44 -11.01 5.30
N HIS A 142 25.99 -10.29 4.26
CA HIS A 142 26.83 -9.40 3.47
C HIS A 142 27.52 -8.34 4.35
N ASN A 143 26.75 -7.64 5.19
CA ASN A 143 27.27 -6.61 6.07
C ASN A 143 28.27 -7.16 7.11
N SER A 144 28.06 -8.38 7.59
CA SER A 144 28.98 -9.05 8.52
C SER A 144 30.30 -9.49 7.86
N MET A 145 30.32 -9.73 6.55
CA MET A 145 31.49 -10.18 5.80
C MET A 145 32.47 -9.04 5.49
N PHE A 146 31.99 -7.79 5.47
CA PHE A 146 32.76 -6.59 5.14
C PHE A 146 33.00 -5.65 6.34
N SER A 147 32.73 -6.11 7.57
CA SER A 147 33.06 -5.43 8.83
C SER A 147 34.18 -6.12 9.58
#